data_AF-A6DN42-F1
#
_entry.id   AF-A6DN42-F1
#
_cell.length_a   1.000
_cell.length_b   1.000
_cell.length_c   1.000
_cell.angle_alpha   90.00
_cell.angle_beta   90.00
_cell.angle_gamma   90.00
#
_symmetry.space_group_name_H-M   'P 1'
#
loop_
_entity.id
_entity.type
_entity.pdbx_description
1 polymer ?
#
loop_
_entity_poly.entity_id
_entity_poly.type
_entity_poly.pdbx_seq_one_letter_code
_entity_poly.pdbx_strand_id
1 'polypeptide(L)'
;MGRGRKINDKNKKWTIDSSGKFHKGPAFKDYYKMKQIIADRVDDFARAFIESLIAYSLGRSYNFIDDDMTDDLLGDAKKEDYRINSIILALVQGREFQQK
;
A
#
# COMPACT_ATOMS: atom_id res chain seq x y z
N MET A 1 8.11 43.06 -42.39
CA MET A 1 7.01 42.05 -42.35
C MET A 1 7.50 40.83 -41.58
N GLY A 2 7.12 40.67 -40.31
CA GLY A 2 7.40 39.46 -39.53
C GLY A 2 6.10 38.95 -38.92
N ARG A 3 5.54 37.86 -39.46
CA ARG A 3 4.32 37.24 -38.95
C ARG A 3 4.65 36.45 -37.69
N GLY A 4 4.26 36.98 -36.53
CA GLY A 4 4.35 36.29 -35.23
C GLY A 4 3.52 35.01 -35.21
N ARG A 5 4.11 33.93 -34.71
CA ARG A 5 3.49 32.61 -34.57
C ARG A 5 2.46 32.65 -33.44
N LYS A 6 1.18 32.40 -33.74
CA LYS A 6 0.13 32.26 -32.70
C LYS A 6 0.32 30.96 -31.94
N ILE A 7 0.68 31.06 -30.67
CA ILE A 7 0.67 29.96 -29.71
C ILE A 7 -0.80 29.69 -29.36
N ASN A 8 -1.35 28.59 -29.86
CA ASN A 8 -2.69 28.14 -29.51
C ASN A 8 -2.63 27.55 -28.10
N ASP A 9 -3.10 28.31 -27.12
CA ASP A 9 -3.29 27.88 -25.74
C ASP A 9 -4.49 26.91 -25.67
N LYS A 10 -4.26 25.65 -26.06
CA LYS A 10 -5.29 24.60 -26.04
C LYS A 10 -5.30 23.94 -24.68
N ASN A 11 -5.85 24.64 -23.68
CA ASN A 11 -6.25 24.05 -22.41
C ASN A 11 -7.45 23.10 -22.64
N LYS A 12 -7.21 21.93 -23.25
CA LYS A 12 -8.20 20.86 -23.40
C LYS A 12 -8.46 20.25 -22.03
N LYS A 13 -9.55 20.65 -21.38
CA LYS A 13 -10.11 19.92 -20.25
C LYS A 13 -10.74 18.63 -20.77
N TRP A 14 -10.11 17.50 -20.47
CA TRP A 14 -10.73 16.20 -20.62
C TRP A 14 -11.62 15.93 -19.41
N THR A 15 -12.87 15.56 -19.64
CA THR A 15 -13.75 15.07 -18.58
C THR A 15 -13.29 13.66 -18.24
N ILE A 16 -12.59 13.49 -17.11
CA ILE A 16 -12.12 12.19 -16.64
C ILE A 16 -13.23 11.54 -15.82
N ASP A 17 -13.74 10.40 -16.27
CA ASP A 17 -14.56 9.52 -15.44
C ASP A 17 -13.64 8.72 -14.51
N SER A 18 -13.81 8.91 -13.20
CA SER A 18 -13.00 8.25 -12.16
C SER A 18 -13.73 7.07 -11.52
N SER A 19 -14.86 6.65 -12.09
CA SER A 19 -15.62 5.49 -11.63
C SER A 19 -15.04 4.18 -12.16
N GLY A 20 -15.33 3.08 -11.46
CA GLY A 20 -14.81 1.77 -11.82
C GLY A 20 -15.31 0.66 -10.90
N LYS A 21 -14.76 -0.54 -11.06
CA LYS A 21 -15.09 -1.71 -10.24
C LYS A 21 -13.86 -2.57 -10.00
N PHE A 22 -13.69 -3.02 -8.75
CA PHE A 22 -12.65 -3.99 -8.42
C PHE A 22 -12.94 -5.36 -9.06
N HIS A 23 -11.89 -6.09 -9.44
CA HIS A 23 -12.05 -7.45 -9.97
C HIS A 23 -12.76 -8.34 -8.92
N LYS A 24 -13.92 -8.89 -9.28
CA LYS A 24 -14.82 -9.62 -8.35
C LYS A 24 -15.15 -8.85 -7.05
N GLY A 25 -15.18 -7.52 -7.11
CA GLY A 25 -15.38 -6.65 -5.93
C GLY A 25 -16.43 -5.55 -6.15
N PRO A 26 -16.55 -4.62 -5.19
CA PRO A 26 -17.51 -3.52 -5.26
C PRO A 26 -17.14 -2.51 -6.36
N ALA A 27 -18.16 -1.83 -6.87
CA ALA A 27 -17.98 -0.67 -7.73
C ALA A 27 -17.69 0.58 -6.89
N PHE A 28 -16.98 1.54 -7.47
CA PHE A 28 -16.72 2.85 -6.89
C PHE A 28 -17.07 3.95 -7.89
N LYS A 29 -17.61 5.04 -7.37
CA LYS A 29 -18.05 6.22 -8.14
C LYS A 29 -16.90 7.15 -8.49
N ASP A 30 -15.89 7.23 -7.61
CA ASP A 30 -14.80 8.17 -7.69
C ASP A 30 -13.57 7.65 -6.92
N TYR A 31 -12.47 8.39 -7.04
CA TYR A 31 -11.19 8.10 -6.38
C TYR A 31 -11.31 8.00 -4.84
N TYR A 32 -12.14 8.84 -4.22
CA TYR A 32 -12.28 8.84 -2.76
C TYR A 32 -12.98 7.56 -2.30
N LYS A 33 -14.02 7.12 -3.02
CA LYS A 33 -14.71 5.87 -2.69
C LYS A 33 -13.82 4.65 -2.94
N MET A 34 -13.01 4.67 -4.01
CA MET A 34 -11.99 3.66 -4.24
C MET A 34 -11.00 3.57 -3.07
N LYS A 35 -10.47 4.71 -2.62
CA LYS A 35 -9.53 4.78 -1.50
C LYS A 35 -10.16 4.27 -0.20
N GLN A 36 -11.43 4.59 0.07
CA GLN A 36 -12.14 4.07 1.24
C GLN A 36 -12.27 2.54 1.20
N ILE A 37 -12.68 1.97 0.06
CA ILE A 37 -12.83 0.50 -0.07
C ILE A 37 -11.48 -0.21 0.16
N ILE A 38 -10.37 0.39 -0.25
CA ILE A 38 -9.02 -0.14 0.02
C ILE A 38 -8.70 -0.02 1.52
N ALA A 39 -9.02 1.12 2.15
CA ALA A 39 -8.81 1.33 3.58
C ALA A 39 -9.65 0.38 4.46
N ASP A 40 -10.83 -0.04 4.00
CA ASP A 40 -11.68 -1.03 4.67
C ASP A 40 -11.02 -2.42 4.73
N ARG A 41 -9.97 -2.67 3.92
CA ARG A 41 -9.16 -3.90 3.93
C ARG A 41 -7.84 -3.71 4.66
N VAL A 42 -7.90 -3.12 5.84
CA VAL A 42 -6.71 -2.78 6.65
C VAL A 42 -5.84 -4.01 6.94
N ASP A 43 -6.43 -5.18 7.18
CA ASP A 43 -5.72 -6.44 7.43
C ASP A 43 -4.89 -6.88 6.22
N ASP A 44 -5.49 -6.89 5.02
CA ASP A 44 -4.82 -7.27 3.77
C ASP A 44 -3.65 -6.32 3.48
N PHE A 45 -3.88 -5.01 3.70
CA PHE A 45 -2.84 -3.99 3.54
C PHE A 45 -1.70 -4.15 4.54
N ALA A 46 -2.03 -4.36 5.81
CA ALA A 46 -1.05 -4.55 6.87
C ALA A 46 -0.19 -5.79 6.61
N ARG A 47 -0.80 -6.90 6.17
CA ARG A 47 -0.07 -8.10 5.79
C ARG A 47 0.91 -7.82 4.64
N ALA A 48 0.44 -7.26 3.53
CA ALA A 48 1.31 -6.95 2.38
C ALA A 48 2.44 -5.97 2.74
N PHE A 49 2.17 -5.01 3.62
CA PHE A 49 3.18 -4.10 4.16
C PHE A 49 4.23 -4.84 5.01
N ILE A 50 3.79 -5.72 5.92
CA ILE A 50 4.69 -6.53 6.77
C ILE A 50 5.55 -7.45 5.91
N GLU A 51 4.97 -8.17 4.94
CA GLU A 51 5.72 -9.05 4.02
C GLU A 51 6.83 -8.28 3.28
N SER A 52 6.49 -7.10 2.75
CA SER A 52 7.45 -6.21 2.09
C SER A 52 8.53 -5.69 3.04
N LEU A 53 8.14 -5.38 4.28
CA LEU A 53 9.05 -4.88 5.31
C LEU A 53 10.02 -5.97 5.80
N ILE A 54 9.56 -7.21 5.95
CA ILE A 54 10.40 -8.39 6.25
C ILE A 54 11.41 -8.58 5.13
N ALA A 55 10.97 -8.61 3.88
CA ALA A 55 11.87 -8.76 2.73
C ALA A 55 12.95 -7.68 2.70
N TYR A 56 12.55 -6.42 2.93
CA TYR A 56 13.47 -5.29 3.00
C TYR A 56 14.48 -5.43 4.16
N SER A 57 13.99 -5.73 5.37
CA SER A 57 14.81 -5.78 6.59
C SER A 57 15.77 -6.97 6.60
N LEU A 58 15.31 -8.11 6.07
CA LEU A 58 16.13 -9.31 5.94
C LEU A 58 16.99 -9.30 4.67
N GLY A 59 16.79 -8.35 3.74
CA GLY A 59 17.59 -8.24 2.51
C GLY A 59 17.48 -9.47 1.60
N ARG A 60 16.36 -10.20 1.71
CA ARG A 60 16.03 -11.40 0.94
C ARG A 60 14.58 -11.32 0.46
N SER A 61 14.24 -12.09 -0.57
CA SER A 61 12.82 -12.24 -0.94
C SER A 61 12.03 -12.88 0.21
N TYR A 62 10.81 -12.39 0.43
CA TYR A 62 9.85 -13.02 1.32
C TYR A 62 9.57 -14.46 0.88
N ASN A 63 9.51 -15.40 1.82
CA ASN A 63 9.27 -16.80 1.54
C ASN A 63 8.33 -17.42 2.59
N PHE A 64 7.83 -18.63 2.34
CA PHE A 64 6.90 -19.34 3.23
C PHE A 64 7.41 -19.52 4.66
N ILE A 65 8.74 -19.55 4.86
CA ILE A 65 9.35 -19.64 6.20
C ILE A 65 9.09 -18.37 7.03
N ASP A 66 8.82 -17.23 6.37
CA ASP A 66 8.51 -15.95 7.00
C ASP A 66 7.01 -15.80 7.35
N ASP A 67 6.15 -16.78 7.03
CA ASP A 67 4.70 -16.70 7.28
C ASP A 67 4.38 -16.67 8.78
N ASP A 68 5.04 -17.49 9.59
CA ASP A 68 4.85 -17.49 11.04
C ASP A 68 5.21 -16.11 11.64
N MET A 69 6.33 -15.52 11.20
CA MET A 69 6.77 -14.18 11.61
C MET A 69 5.76 -13.11 11.21
N THR A 70 5.20 -13.23 10.00
CA THR A 70 4.19 -12.30 9.48
C THR A 70 2.90 -12.38 10.27
N ASP A 71 2.45 -13.58 10.62
CA ASP A 71 1.23 -13.79 11.40
C ASP A 71 1.38 -13.24 12.82
N ASP A 72 2.54 -13.43 13.45
CA ASP A 72 2.87 -12.84 14.75
C ASP A 72 2.84 -11.30 14.69
N LEU A 73 3.54 -10.70 13.72
CA LEU A 73 3.58 -9.25 13.54
C LEU A 73 2.21 -8.65 13.20
N LEU A 74 1.39 -9.36 12.42
CA LEU A 74 0.04 -8.94 12.11
C LEU A 74 -0.86 -9.00 13.35
N GLY A 75 -0.68 -10.02 14.19
CA GLY A 75 -1.35 -10.15 15.49
C GLY A 75 -1.00 -9.00 16.44
N ASP A 76 0.26 -8.59 16.50
CA ASP A 76 0.70 -7.46 17.31
C ASP A 76 0.28 -6.12 16.72
N ALA A 77 0.33 -5.97 15.40
CA ALA A 77 -0.19 -4.80 14.70
C ALA A 77 -1.67 -4.58 15.05
N LYS A 78 -2.49 -5.64 15.04
CA LYS A 78 -3.91 -5.58 15.42
C LYS A 78 -4.14 -5.05 16.83
N LYS A 79 -3.34 -5.51 17.81
CA LYS A 79 -3.44 -5.06 19.21
C LYS A 79 -3.09 -3.57 19.36
N GLU A 80 -2.19 -3.09 18.51
CA GLU A 80 -1.69 -1.72 18.53
C GLU A 80 -2.39 -0.77 17.54
N ASP A 81 -3.54 -1.17 16.97
CA ASP A 81 -4.30 -0.40 15.96
C ASP A 81 -3.48 -0.08 14.69
N TYR A 82 -2.76 -1.09 14.19
CA TYR A 82 -1.92 -1.05 13.00
C TYR A 82 -0.86 0.06 12.99
N ARG A 83 -0.42 0.48 14.18
CA ARG A 83 0.63 1.48 14.34
C ARG A 83 1.95 1.01 13.74
N ILE A 84 2.41 1.72 12.71
CA ILE A 84 3.63 1.39 11.96
C ILE A 84 4.85 1.30 12.88
N ASN A 85 4.97 2.21 13.86
CA ASN A 85 6.08 2.19 14.81
C ASN A 85 6.09 0.90 15.64
N SER A 86 4.92 0.39 16.04
CA SER A 86 4.82 -0.87 16.78
C SER A 86 5.25 -2.06 15.93
N ILE A 87 4.87 -2.09 14.65
CA ILE A 87 5.27 -3.12 13.68
C ILE A 87 6.80 -3.14 13.51
N ILE A 88 7.42 -1.97 13.30
CA ILE A 88 8.88 -1.86 13.12
C ILE A 88 9.61 -2.33 14.38
N LEU A 89 9.15 -1.92 15.57
CA LEU A 89 9.77 -2.33 16.82
C LEU A 89 9.67 -3.84 17.05
N ALA A 90 8.50 -4.43 16.79
CA ALA A 90 8.28 -5.87 16.90
C ALA A 90 9.18 -6.65 15.92
N LEU A 91 9.31 -6.18 14.68
CA LEU A 91 10.19 -6.79 13.67
C LEU A 91 11.66 -6.79 14.12
N VAL A 92 12.15 -5.65 14.61
CA VAL A 92 13.56 -5.50 15.03
C VAL A 92 13.86 -6.33 16.28
N GLN A 93 12.88 -6.54 17.15
CA GLN A 93 13.00 -7.42 18.33
C GLN A 93 12.86 -8.91 17.98
N GLY A 94 12.39 -9.22 16.77
CA GLY A 94 12.17 -10.58 16.27
C GLY A 94 13.46 -11.39 16.15
N ARG A 95 13.32 -12.71 16.33
CA ARG A 95 14.45 -13.64 16.31
C ARG A 95 15.13 -13.71 14.94
N GLU A 96 14.40 -13.57 13.83
CA GLU A 96 15.00 -13.57 12.48
C GLU A 96 15.89 -12.36 12.24
N PHE A 97 15.53 -11.19 12.79
CA PHE A 97 16.31 -9.97 12.63
C PHE A 97 17.58 -10.00 13.50
N GLN A 98 17.48 -10.52 14.73
CA GLN A 98 18.60 -10.58 15.67
C GLN A 98 19.62 -11.69 15.38
N GLN A 99 19.24 -12.73 14.64
CA GLN A 99 20.14 -13.84 14.25
C GLN A 99 20.87 -13.57 12.91
N LYS A 100 20.77 -12.35 12.39
CA LYS A 100 21.33 -11.94 11.10
C LYS A 100 22.79 -11.47 11.20
#